data_AF-A0A261BU49-F1
#
_entry.id   AF-A0A261BU49-F1
#
_cell.length_a   1.000
_cell.length_b   1.000
_cell.length_c   1.000
_cell.angle_alpha   90.00
_cell.angle_beta   90.00
_cell.angle_gamma   90.00
#
_symmetry.space_group_name_H-M   'P 1'
#
loop_
_entity.id
_entity.type
_entity.pdbx_description
1 polymer ?
#
loop_
_entity_poly.entity_id
_entity_poly.type
_entity_poly.pdbx_seq_one_letter_code
_entity_poly.pdbx_strand_id
1 'polypeptide(L)'
;MKVIRYNWKLIFILMSLAIVLGILICTTSAWGQWRTNQRTHQLSLLPESSTLRLCRDFTNQTSRNFRNLIATFDESAPRRLVLACHYDSKIIPGQVMIAATDSAVPCAMMLDIAQTLAPYMYKRVAQQIGLQLIFFDGEEAFRDWTATDSLYGSRHLAQKWEQKWYPSSSSLNNFELSKEIDRIDVLMLLDLLGAANPSIGNTIGMGANELFSQLADVEANLRSTGCLNSIRRNVFNKQLSYNQVEDDHIPFLKRGVPILHLITVPFPSVWHRASDNANALHYPTIDHMTAVIRVFVAKYLGIAPA
;
A
#
# COMPACT_ATOMS: atom_id res chain seq x y z
N MET A 1 -29.32 11.31 -19.69
CA MET A 1 -28.36 10.56 -18.84
C MET A 1 -28.33 9.10 -19.28
N LYS A 2 -27.26 8.66 -19.94
CA LYS A 2 -27.08 7.25 -20.33
C LYS A 2 -26.13 6.60 -19.33
N VAL A 3 -26.64 5.59 -18.63
CA VAL A 3 -25.88 4.71 -17.73
C VAL A 3 -25.16 3.68 -18.61
N ILE A 4 -23.83 3.63 -18.54
CA ILE A 4 -23.05 2.54 -19.14
C ILE A 4 -22.79 1.51 -18.04
N ARG A 5 -23.41 0.33 -18.17
CA ARG A 5 -23.11 -0.86 -17.36
C ARG A 5 -22.09 -1.71 -18.10
N TYR A 6 -20.95 -2.02 -17.48
CA TYR A 6 -19.98 -2.98 -18.02
C TYR A 6 -20.43 -4.42 -17.73
N ASN A 7 -20.35 -5.28 -18.76
CA ASN A 7 -20.77 -6.67 -18.72
C ASN A 7 -19.53 -7.57 -18.52
N TRP A 8 -19.39 -8.17 -17.34
CA TRP A 8 -18.22 -8.94 -16.89
C TRP A 8 -18.01 -10.29 -17.62
N LYS A 9 -18.89 -10.67 -18.56
CA LYS A 9 -18.75 -11.91 -19.35
C LYS A 9 -17.82 -11.80 -20.56
N LEU A 10 -17.46 -10.59 -21.02
CA LEU A 10 -16.63 -10.41 -22.21
C LEU A 10 -15.12 -10.50 -21.95
N ILE A 11 -14.70 -10.36 -20.68
CA ILE A 11 -13.28 -10.41 -20.27
C ILE A 11 -12.77 -11.86 -20.15
N PHE A 12 -13.66 -12.82 -19.90
CA PHE A 12 -13.28 -14.23 -19.76
C PHE A 12 -13.10 -14.99 -21.10
N ILE A 13 -13.61 -14.47 -22.21
CA ILE A 13 -13.52 -15.15 -23.52
C ILE A 13 -12.20 -14.80 -24.25
N LEU A 14 -11.56 -13.67 -23.90
CA LEU A 14 -10.30 -13.24 -24.52
C LEU A 14 -9.04 -13.89 -23.92
N MET A 15 -9.15 -14.67 -22.84
CA MET A 15 -8.01 -15.40 -22.25
C MET A 15 -7.90 -16.88 -22.67
N SER A 16 -8.78 -17.39 -23.53
CA SER A 16 -8.79 -18.82 -23.88
C SER A 16 -8.32 -19.16 -25.31
N LEU A 17 -7.78 -18.20 -26.07
CA LEU A 17 -7.35 -18.44 -27.46
C LEU A 17 -5.83 -18.39 -27.73
N ALA A 18 -4.99 -18.40 -26.68
CA ALA A 18 -3.53 -18.31 -26.81
C ALA A 18 -2.77 -19.63 -26.53
N ILE A 19 -3.44 -20.80 -26.55
CA ILE A 19 -2.83 -22.08 -26.11
C ILE A 19 -2.55 -23.08 -27.25
N VAL A 20 -2.76 -22.74 -28.54
CA VAL A 20 -2.64 -23.75 -29.63
C VAL A 20 -1.51 -23.53 -30.64
N LEU A 21 -0.68 -22.49 -30.54
CA LEU A 21 0.51 -22.37 -31.43
C LEU A 21 1.79 -22.08 -30.63
N GLY A 22 2.55 -23.13 -30.33
CA GLY A 22 3.87 -22.99 -29.72
C GLY A 22 4.57 -24.29 -29.35
N ILE A 23 4.31 -25.39 -30.06
CA ILE A 23 5.03 -26.66 -29.89
C ILE A 23 5.98 -26.82 -31.09
N LEU A 24 7.25 -27.10 -30.78
CA LEU A 24 8.47 -27.14 -31.62
C LEU A 24 9.23 -25.81 -31.74
N ILE A 25 10.16 -25.59 -30.80
CA ILE A 25 11.61 -25.51 -31.05
C ILE A 25 12.33 -25.83 -29.73
N CYS A 26 13.24 -26.77 -29.82
CA CYS A 26 13.97 -27.41 -28.72
C CYS A 26 15.02 -26.50 -28.05
N THR A 27 15.14 -26.69 -26.74
CA THR A 27 16.37 -26.78 -25.93
C THR A 27 17.28 -25.54 -25.76
N THR A 28 17.54 -25.21 -24.48
CA THR A 28 18.57 -24.30 -23.90
C THR A 28 18.17 -22.91 -23.37
N SER A 29 16.95 -22.72 -22.85
CA SER A 29 16.59 -21.43 -22.21
C SER A 29 15.80 -21.52 -20.89
N ALA A 30 15.97 -22.59 -20.12
CA ALA A 30 15.31 -22.76 -18.81
C ALA A 30 15.86 -21.88 -17.66
N TRP A 31 16.85 -21.03 -17.91
CA TRP A 31 17.38 -20.06 -16.93
C TRP A 31 17.03 -18.60 -17.23
N GLY A 32 16.27 -18.33 -18.29
CA GLY A 32 15.91 -16.97 -18.73
C GLY A 32 14.48 -16.52 -18.39
N GLN A 33 13.63 -17.41 -17.87
CA GLN A 33 12.17 -17.21 -17.85
C GLN A 33 11.60 -16.65 -16.52
N TRP A 34 12.45 -16.40 -15.52
CA TRP A 34 12.07 -15.76 -14.24
C TRP A 34 12.44 -14.28 -14.15
N ARG A 35 12.98 -13.66 -15.21
CA ARG A 35 13.32 -12.22 -15.24
C ARG A 35 12.36 -11.34 -16.06
N THR A 36 11.47 -11.93 -16.85
CA THR A 36 10.70 -11.19 -17.87
C THR A 36 9.24 -10.87 -17.51
N ASN A 37 8.67 -11.44 -16.45
CA ASN A 37 7.30 -11.11 -16.02
C ASN A 37 7.18 -9.91 -15.05
N GLN A 38 8.28 -9.22 -14.72
CA GLN A 38 8.25 -7.99 -13.92
C GLN A 38 8.36 -6.68 -14.76
N ARG A 39 8.53 -6.78 -16.08
CA ARG A 39 8.45 -5.62 -17.00
C ARG A 39 7.03 -5.37 -17.52
N THR A 40 6.09 -6.27 -17.25
CA THR A 40 4.69 -6.21 -17.70
C THR A 40 3.73 -5.78 -16.60
N HIS A 41 4.22 -5.40 -15.41
CA HIS A 41 3.37 -4.87 -14.35
C HIS A 41 2.82 -3.49 -14.78
N GLN A 42 1.57 -3.18 -14.47
CA GLN A 42 0.99 -1.86 -14.81
C GLN A 42 1.83 -0.68 -14.28
N LEU A 43 2.58 -0.87 -13.19
CA LEU A 43 3.53 0.10 -12.64
C LEU A 43 4.82 0.29 -13.46
N SER A 44 5.21 -0.67 -14.31
CA SER A 44 6.38 -0.57 -15.19
C SER A 44 6.07 0.01 -16.57
N LEU A 45 4.81 0.36 -16.84
CA LEU A 45 4.34 0.96 -18.09
C LEU A 45 4.01 2.45 -17.96
N LEU A 46 4.55 3.13 -16.94
CA LEU A 46 4.37 4.56 -16.80
C LEU A 46 5.13 5.27 -17.94
N PRO A 47 4.47 6.14 -18.73
CA PRO A 47 5.13 6.93 -19.76
C PRO A 47 6.29 7.75 -19.18
N GLU A 48 7.32 8.07 -19.96
CA GLU A 48 8.42 8.96 -19.51
C GLU A 48 7.93 10.34 -19.05
N SER A 49 6.75 10.76 -19.52
CA SER A 49 6.03 11.98 -19.11
C SER A 49 5.16 11.82 -17.85
N SER A 50 5.16 10.64 -17.22
CA SER A 50 4.44 10.38 -15.99
C SER A 50 5.08 11.12 -14.83
N THR A 51 4.27 11.82 -14.05
CA THR A 51 4.70 12.44 -12.78
C THR A 51 4.90 11.42 -11.66
N LEU A 52 4.47 10.17 -11.87
CA LEU A 52 4.74 9.03 -10.99
C LEU A 52 6.04 8.36 -11.41
N ARG A 53 7.05 8.35 -10.52
CA ARG A 53 8.33 7.65 -10.75
C ARG A 53 8.43 6.38 -9.92
N LEU A 54 8.80 5.27 -10.57
CA LEU A 54 9.06 4.00 -9.92
C LEU A 54 10.55 3.84 -9.61
N CYS A 55 10.89 3.79 -8.33
CA CYS A 55 12.21 3.42 -7.82
C CYS A 55 12.19 1.99 -7.28
N ARG A 56 13.30 1.28 -7.47
CA ARG A 56 13.55 -0.04 -6.89
C ARG A 56 14.68 0.09 -5.88
N ASP A 57 14.42 -0.31 -4.64
CA ASP A 57 15.45 -0.36 -3.61
C ASP A 57 15.84 -1.80 -3.35
N PHE A 58 17.14 -2.10 -3.51
CA PHE A 58 17.66 -3.46 -3.45
C PHE A 58 18.42 -3.66 -2.15
N THR A 59 18.19 -4.80 -1.52
CA THR A 59 19.01 -5.25 -0.40
C THR A 59 19.29 -6.74 -0.52
N ASN A 60 20.51 -7.12 -0.16
CA ASN A 60 20.92 -8.52 -0.07
C ASN A 60 21.13 -8.81 1.42
N GLN A 61 20.08 -9.30 2.07
CA GLN A 61 20.16 -9.83 3.43
C GLN A 61 20.05 -11.35 3.33
N THR A 62 20.82 -12.06 4.15
CA THR A 62 20.72 -13.53 4.29
C THR A 62 20.79 -14.34 2.99
N SER A 63 21.61 -13.92 2.02
CA SER A 63 21.77 -14.53 0.68
C SER A 63 20.53 -14.48 -0.23
N ARG A 64 19.54 -13.65 0.13
CA ARG A 64 18.33 -13.39 -0.66
C ARG A 64 18.29 -11.93 -1.08
N ASN A 65 17.76 -11.69 -2.28
CA ASN A 65 17.58 -10.34 -2.80
C ASN A 65 16.14 -9.89 -2.54
N PHE A 66 15.99 -8.80 -1.78
CA PHE A 66 14.71 -8.13 -1.58
C PHE A 66 14.67 -6.85 -2.40
N ARG A 67 13.47 -6.47 -2.84
CA ARG A 67 13.24 -5.30 -3.66
C ARG A 67 11.96 -4.56 -3.23
N ASN A 68 12.13 -3.46 -2.51
CA ASN A 68 11.00 -2.54 -2.29
C ASN A 68 10.66 -1.82 -3.61
N LEU A 69 9.37 -1.59 -3.84
CA LEU A 69 8.87 -0.79 -4.95
C LEU A 69 8.34 0.54 -4.42
N ILE A 70 8.86 1.64 -4.91
CA ILE A 70 8.51 2.99 -4.43
C ILE A 70 8.01 3.81 -5.61
N ALA A 71 6.75 4.22 -5.57
CA ALA A 71 6.14 5.05 -6.60
C ALA A 71 5.85 6.44 -6.03
N THR A 72 6.46 7.50 -6.56
CA THR A 72 6.29 8.87 -6.02
C THR A 72 5.69 9.80 -7.07
N PHE A 73 4.55 10.40 -6.75
CA PHE A 73 3.99 11.53 -7.50
C PHE A 73 4.58 12.82 -6.93
N ASP A 74 5.13 13.66 -7.83
CA ASP A 74 5.81 14.92 -7.49
C ASP A 74 7.02 14.69 -6.56
N GLU A 75 8.11 14.16 -7.14
CA GLU A 75 9.36 13.90 -6.41
C GLU A 75 10.01 15.16 -5.83
N SER A 76 9.73 16.33 -6.43
CA SER A 76 10.22 17.62 -5.98
C SER A 76 9.53 18.12 -4.72
N ALA A 77 8.30 17.69 -4.44
CA ALA A 77 7.55 18.12 -3.26
C ALA A 77 8.34 17.80 -1.97
N PRO A 78 8.59 18.78 -1.08
CA PRO A 78 9.42 18.58 0.10
C PRO A 78 8.80 17.58 1.08
N ARG A 79 7.46 17.48 1.13
CA ARG A 79 6.71 16.64 2.06
C ARG A 79 5.96 15.53 1.34
N ARG A 80 5.66 14.44 2.03
CA ARG A 80 5.03 13.23 1.47
C ARG A 80 3.97 12.66 2.39
N LEU A 81 2.78 12.45 1.83
CA LEU A 81 1.84 11.46 2.34
C LEU A 81 2.24 10.10 1.77
N VAL A 82 2.59 9.16 2.64
CA VAL A 82 3.02 7.81 2.22
C VAL A 82 1.92 6.80 2.51
N LEU A 83 1.53 6.03 1.50
CA LEU A 83 0.71 4.83 1.64
C LEU A 83 1.63 3.64 1.45
N ALA A 84 1.51 2.62 2.29
CA ALA A 84 2.34 1.43 2.21
C ALA A 84 1.58 0.15 2.50
N CYS A 85 2.10 -0.94 1.97
CA CYS A 85 1.80 -2.32 2.33
C CYS A 85 3.02 -3.19 1.95
N HIS A 86 3.03 -4.46 2.33
CA HIS A 86 3.96 -5.42 1.77
C HIS A 86 3.34 -6.15 0.57
N TYR A 87 4.17 -6.68 -0.33
CA TYR A 87 3.71 -7.43 -1.51
C TYR A 87 4.23 -8.87 -1.58
N ASP A 88 5.17 -9.23 -0.70
CA ASP A 88 5.52 -10.63 -0.50
C ASP A 88 4.40 -11.38 0.24
N SER A 89 4.47 -12.71 0.18
CA SER A 89 3.50 -13.60 0.82
C SER A 89 4.26 -14.64 1.64
N LYS A 90 3.75 -14.96 2.83
CA LYS A 90 4.39 -15.93 3.73
C LYS A 90 4.64 -17.28 3.09
N ILE A 91 5.84 -17.82 3.30
CA ILE A 91 6.17 -19.19 2.92
C ILE A 91 5.71 -20.14 4.03
N ILE A 92 4.64 -20.89 3.78
CA ILE A 92 4.17 -21.96 4.67
C ILE A 92 4.63 -23.32 4.10
N PRO A 93 5.48 -24.09 4.80
CA PRO A 93 5.95 -25.38 4.32
C PRO A 93 4.80 -26.33 3.94
N GLY A 94 4.82 -26.82 2.71
CA GLY A 94 3.82 -27.78 2.21
C GLY A 94 2.46 -27.18 1.85
N GLN A 95 2.30 -25.86 1.88
CA GLN A 95 1.05 -25.17 1.48
C GLN A 95 1.33 -24.04 0.51
N VAL A 96 0.35 -23.71 -0.32
CA VAL A 96 0.35 -22.48 -1.11
C VAL A 96 -0.57 -21.48 -0.41
N MET A 97 0.02 -20.44 0.18
CA MET A 97 -0.71 -19.32 0.73
C MET A 97 -0.75 -18.22 -0.32
N ILE A 98 -1.96 -17.87 -0.78
CA ILE A 98 -2.15 -16.75 -1.72
C ILE A 98 -2.02 -15.41 -1.00
N ALA A 99 -2.34 -15.39 0.30
CA ALA A 99 -2.23 -14.22 1.15
C ALA A 99 -3.12 -13.07 0.63
N ALA A 100 -4.40 -13.41 0.40
CA ALA A 100 -5.35 -12.49 -0.20
C ALA A 100 -5.56 -11.23 0.66
N THR A 101 -5.65 -11.39 1.98
CA THR A 101 -5.71 -10.26 2.92
C THR A 101 -4.35 -9.67 3.29
N ASP A 102 -3.27 -10.40 2.97
CA ASP A 102 -1.95 -10.34 3.64
C ASP A 102 -0.79 -10.33 2.61
N SER A 103 -0.64 -9.34 1.72
CA SER A 103 -1.35 -8.07 1.64
C SER A 103 -1.79 -7.77 0.20
N ALA A 104 -2.31 -8.78 -0.52
CA ALA A 104 -2.74 -8.61 -1.91
C ALA A 104 -3.89 -7.60 -2.08
N VAL A 105 -4.86 -7.59 -1.16
CA VAL A 105 -5.93 -6.58 -1.13
C VAL A 105 -5.39 -5.18 -0.81
N PRO A 106 -4.58 -4.95 0.26
CA PRO A 106 -3.88 -3.68 0.46
C PRO A 106 -3.11 -3.16 -0.78
N CYS A 107 -2.38 -4.04 -1.46
CA CYS A 107 -1.70 -3.71 -2.71
C CYS A 107 -2.68 -3.16 -3.76
N ALA A 108 -3.80 -3.86 -3.97
CA ALA A 108 -4.83 -3.47 -4.93
C ALA A 108 -5.54 -2.15 -4.53
N MET A 109 -5.80 -1.95 -3.23
CA MET A 109 -6.42 -0.73 -2.70
C MET A 109 -5.54 0.50 -3.00
N MET A 110 -4.23 0.40 -2.76
CA MET A 110 -3.30 1.50 -3.05
C MET A 110 -3.25 1.86 -4.54
N LEU A 111 -3.23 0.84 -5.41
CA LEU A 111 -3.26 1.05 -6.86
C LEU A 111 -4.57 1.70 -7.32
N ASP A 112 -5.71 1.25 -6.80
CA ASP A 112 -7.02 1.83 -7.10
C ASP A 112 -7.14 3.29 -6.64
N ILE A 113 -6.66 3.62 -5.43
CA ILE A 113 -6.62 5.00 -4.93
C ILE A 113 -5.79 5.88 -5.87
N ALA A 114 -4.58 5.43 -6.21
CA ALA A 114 -3.70 6.18 -7.10
C ALA A 114 -4.31 6.38 -8.49
N GLN A 115 -4.88 5.33 -9.08
CA GLN A 115 -5.55 5.39 -10.38
C GLN A 115 -6.75 6.35 -10.34
N THR A 116 -7.55 6.31 -9.28
CA THR A 116 -8.76 7.14 -9.16
C THR A 116 -8.42 8.62 -8.94
N LEU A 117 -7.38 8.91 -8.16
CA LEU A 117 -7.00 10.29 -7.84
C LEU A 117 -6.10 10.92 -8.91
N ALA A 118 -5.40 10.13 -9.72
CA ALA A 118 -4.46 10.61 -10.74
C ALA A 118 -5.01 11.77 -11.62
N PRO A 119 -6.25 11.73 -12.15
CA PRO A 119 -6.80 12.83 -12.95
C PRO A 119 -7.03 14.14 -12.20
N TYR A 120 -6.91 14.16 -10.87
CA TYR A 120 -7.15 15.34 -10.03
C TYR A 120 -5.88 15.85 -9.33
N MET A 121 -4.79 15.08 -9.36
CA MET A 121 -3.54 15.41 -8.65
C MET A 121 -2.91 16.75 -9.06
N TYR A 122 -3.11 17.19 -10.30
CA TYR A 122 -2.62 18.50 -10.77
C TYR A 122 -3.42 19.69 -10.22
N LYS A 123 -4.67 19.48 -9.77
CA LYS A 123 -5.54 20.50 -9.17
C LYS A 123 -5.47 20.56 -7.65
N ARG A 124 -4.64 19.71 -7.03
CA ARG A 124 -4.54 19.61 -5.57
C ARG A 124 -4.10 20.95 -4.98
N VAL A 125 -4.71 21.40 -3.89
CA VAL A 125 -4.31 22.64 -3.22
C VAL A 125 -2.97 22.47 -2.49
N ALA A 126 -2.70 21.27 -1.95
CA ALA A 126 -1.48 20.97 -1.22
C ALA A 126 -0.29 20.65 -2.17
N GLN A 127 0.18 21.64 -2.92
CA GLN A 127 1.26 21.47 -3.92
C GLN A 127 2.61 21.07 -3.29
N GLN A 128 2.85 21.42 -2.02
CA GLN A 128 4.08 21.07 -1.29
C GLN A 128 4.09 19.62 -0.77
N ILE A 129 3.00 18.87 -0.97
CA ILE A 129 2.86 17.48 -0.54
C ILE A 129 2.74 16.58 -1.76
N GLY A 130 3.68 15.66 -1.90
CA GLY A 130 3.65 14.55 -2.86
C GLY A 130 2.89 13.35 -2.29
N LEU A 131 2.36 12.50 -3.19
CA LEU A 131 1.79 11.20 -2.82
C LEU A 131 2.82 10.12 -3.14
N GLN A 132 3.15 9.29 -2.16
CA GLN A 132 4.10 8.19 -2.33
C GLN A 132 3.45 6.86 -1.96
N LEU A 133 3.67 5.85 -2.79
CA LEU A 133 3.28 4.46 -2.54
C LEU A 133 4.55 3.64 -2.29
N ILE A 134 4.56 2.82 -1.25
CA ILE A 134 5.64 1.87 -0.97
C ILE A 134 5.07 0.47 -0.87
N PHE A 135 5.59 -0.44 -1.69
CA PHE A 135 5.33 -1.87 -1.58
C PHE A 135 6.61 -2.51 -1.04
N PHE A 136 6.59 -2.87 0.25
CA PHE A 136 7.71 -3.52 0.92
C PHE A 136 7.85 -4.96 0.49
N ASP A 137 9.10 -5.44 0.45
CA ASP A 137 9.43 -6.84 0.17
C ASP A 137 10.08 -7.48 1.39
N GLY A 138 9.71 -8.72 1.69
CA GLY A 138 10.19 -9.45 2.85
C GLY A 138 9.72 -8.82 4.15
N GLU A 139 8.44 -8.50 4.26
CA GLU A 139 7.82 -8.24 5.57
C GLU A 139 7.92 -9.51 6.42
N GLU A 140 7.59 -10.64 5.79
CA GLU A 140 7.34 -11.89 6.47
C GLU A 140 8.62 -12.56 6.98
N ALA A 141 8.49 -13.20 8.14
CA ALA A 141 9.51 -14.10 8.65
C ALA A 141 9.57 -15.37 7.79
N PHE A 142 10.78 -15.82 7.46
CA PHE A 142 10.99 -17.11 6.76
C PHE A 142 10.79 -18.30 7.70
N ARG A 143 11.10 -18.13 8.98
CA ARG A 143 10.93 -19.16 10.01
C ARG A 143 10.16 -18.60 11.20
N ASP A 144 10.84 -17.81 12.00
CA ASP A 144 10.36 -17.34 13.29
C ASP A 144 10.42 -15.82 13.30
N TRP A 145 9.30 -15.18 13.64
CA TRP A 145 9.25 -13.73 13.74
C TRP A 145 10.22 -13.24 14.82
N THR A 146 11.31 -12.62 14.39
CA THR A 146 12.36 -12.08 15.25
C THR A 146 12.91 -10.78 14.67
N ALA A 147 13.70 -10.03 15.45
CA ALA A 147 14.32 -8.78 15.01
C ALA A 147 15.21 -8.90 13.75
N THR A 148 15.66 -10.11 13.40
CA THR A 148 16.50 -10.39 12.22
C THR A 148 15.81 -11.25 11.16
N ASP A 149 14.70 -11.89 11.49
CA ASP A 149 13.86 -12.70 10.59
C ASP A 149 12.45 -12.09 10.54
N SER A 150 12.40 -10.86 10.04
CA SER A 150 11.20 -10.07 9.73
C SER A 150 11.62 -8.73 9.12
N LEU A 151 10.69 -8.03 8.48
CA LEU A 151 10.80 -6.61 8.13
C LEU A 151 12.06 -6.27 7.31
N TYR A 152 12.48 -7.15 6.41
CA TYR A 152 13.72 -7.02 5.65
C TYR A 152 13.74 -5.75 4.81
N GLY A 153 12.68 -5.54 4.02
CA GLY A 153 12.52 -4.40 3.13
C GLY A 153 12.40 -3.08 3.89
N SER A 154 11.51 -3.02 4.89
CA SER A 154 11.25 -1.81 5.67
C SER A 154 12.43 -1.41 6.56
N ARG A 155 13.10 -2.36 7.23
CA ARG A 155 14.33 -2.06 8.02
C ARG A 155 15.40 -1.42 7.14
N HIS A 156 15.65 -1.99 5.97
CA HIS A 156 16.64 -1.48 5.02
C HIS A 156 16.25 -0.10 4.48
N LEU A 157 15.00 0.09 4.04
CA LEU A 157 14.56 1.37 3.47
C LEU A 157 14.59 2.51 4.49
N ALA A 158 14.11 2.26 5.71
CA ALA A 158 14.13 3.26 6.78
C ALA A 158 15.56 3.68 7.14
N GLN A 159 16.49 2.72 7.25
CA GLN A 159 17.90 3.01 7.48
C GLN A 159 18.52 3.82 6.32
N LYS A 160 18.22 3.44 5.08
CA LYS A 160 18.72 4.14 3.89
C LYS A 160 18.25 5.59 3.86
N TRP A 161 16.98 5.86 4.16
CA TRP A 161 16.42 7.21 4.14
C TRP A 161 16.83 8.07 5.34
N GLU A 162 17.14 7.46 6.49
CA GLU A 162 17.78 8.15 7.61
C GLU A 162 19.21 8.61 7.30
N GLN A 163 19.89 7.99 6.35
CA GLN A 163 21.27 8.33 5.97
C GLN A 163 21.35 9.22 4.72
N LYS A 164 20.25 9.38 3.98
CA LYS A 164 20.20 10.15 2.75
C LYS A 164 19.75 11.58 3.03
N TRP A 165 20.59 12.57 2.70
CA TRP A 165 20.24 13.99 2.78
C TRP A 165 19.27 14.40 1.68
N TYR A 166 18.32 15.27 2.02
CA TYR A 166 17.47 15.99 1.09
C TYR A 166 17.80 17.50 1.17
N PRO A 167 18.31 18.10 0.08
CA PRO A 167 18.61 19.53 0.07
C PRO A 167 17.29 20.32 -0.09
N SER A 168 16.71 20.73 1.03
CA SER A 168 15.56 21.65 1.01
C SER A 168 16.06 23.09 0.96
N SER A 169 15.88 23.75 -0.18
CA SER A 169 16.05 25.20 -0.31
C SER A 169 14.74 25.86 0.13
N SER A 170 14.56 26.13 1.42
CA SER A 170 13.50 27.05 1.84
C SER A 170 13.89 28.48 1.44
N SER A 171 12.96 29.22 0.83
CA SER A 171 13.21 30.52 0.18
C SER A 171 13.55 31.68 1.13
N LEU A 172 13.96 31.41 2.38
CA LEU A 172 14.29 32.40 3.39
C LEU A 172 15.42 31.89 4.30
N ASN A 173 16.67 32.16 3.90
CA ASN A 173 17.87 32.31 4.74
C ASN A 173 18.28 31.22 5.76
N ASN A 174 17.63 30.06 5.84
CA ASN A 174 18.04 28.96 6.72
C ASN A 174 18.20 27.67 5.91
N PHE A 175 19.43 27.17 5.81
CA PHE A 175 19.70 25.83 5.25
C PHE A 175 19.10 24.79 6.20
N GLU A 176 17.91 24.28 5.88
CA GLU A 176 17.27 23.24 6.66
C GLU A 176 17.88 21.89 6.26
N LEU A 177 18.68 21.34 7.17
CA LEU A 177 19.28 20.01 7.04
C LEU A 177 18.20 18.95 7.28
N SER A 178 17.47 18.56 6.23
CA SER A 178 16.50 17.46 6.29
C SER A 178 17.05 16.19 5.65
N LYS A 179 16.72 15.03 6.21
CA LYS A 179 16.95 13.73 5.59
C LYS A 179 15.75 13.32 4.76
N GLU A 180 15.93 12.33 3.89
CA GLU A 180 14.86 11.81 3.04
C GLU A 180 13.71 11.23 3.87
N ILE A 181 14.00 10.66 5.05
CA ILE A 181 12.99 10.13 5.96
C ILE A 181 12.13 11.24 6.61
N ASP A 182 12.71 12.42 6.83
CA ASP A 182 12.02 13.57 7.46
C ASP A 182 10.96 14.19 6.53
N ARG A 183 10.98 13.82 5.24
CA ARG A 183 9.97 14.23 4.26
C ARG A 183 8.64 13.50 4.45
N ILE A 184 8.58 12.45 5.25
CA ILE A 184 7.37 11.66 5.46
C ILE A 184 6.53 12.36 6.52
N ASP A 185 5.43 13.01 6.10
CA ASP A 185 4.49 13.63 7.04
C ASP A 185 3.80 12.58 7.90
N VAL A 186 3.44 11.47 7.25
CA VAL A 186 2.80 10.31 7.86
C VAL A 186 2.96 9.10 6.95
N LEU A 187 3.21 7.94 7.55
CA LEU A 187 3.16 6.63 6.90
C LEU A 187 1.84 5.94 7.23
N MET A 188 0.96 5.82 6.24
CA MET A 188 -0.26 5.02 6.31
C MET A 188 0.02 3.60 5.83
N LEU A 189 0.13 2.66 6.77
CA LEU A 189 0.42 1.25 6.48
C LEU A 189 -0.90 0.45 6.48
N LEU A 190 -1.18 -0.23 5.38
CA LEU A 190 -2.37 -1.06 5.18
C LEU A 190 -1.94 -2.52 5.27
N ASP A 191 -2.54 -3.28 6.20
CA ASP A 191 -2.23 -4.69 6.39
C ASP A 191 -3.45 -5.49 6.90
N LEU A 192 -3.51 -6.78 6.57
CA LEU A 192 -4.56 -7.74 6.91
C LEU A 192 -5.99 -7.26 6.57
N LEU A 193 -6.13 -6.59 5.43
CA LEU A 193 -7.41 -6.04 4.98
C LEU A 193 -8.07 -6.93 3.93
N GLY A 194 -9.39 -7.10 4.05
CA GLY A 194 -10.19 -7.75 3.00
C GLY A 194 -11.24 -8.71 3.51
N ALA A 195 -11.09 -9.23 4.72
CA ALA A 195 -12.10 -10.03 5.40
C ALA A 195 -13.29 -9.19 5.87
N ALA A 196 -14.41 -9.86 6.21
CA ALA A 196 -15.61 -9.20 6.71
C ALA A 196 -15.43 -8.68 8.15
N ASN A 197 -16.10 -7.55 8.46
CA ASN A 197 -16.19 -6.94 9.79
C ASN A 197 -14.84 -6.61 10.46
N PRO A 198 -13.90 -5.93 9.78
CA PRO A 198 -12.66 -5.47 10.40
C PRO A 198 -12.95 -4.42 11.47
N SER A 199 -12.03 -4.32 12.42
CA SER A 199 -12.05 -3.31 13.48
C SER A 199 -10.66 -2.70 13.59
N ILE A 200 -10.51 -1.49 13.06
CA ILE A 200 -9.24 -0.76 13.04
C ILE A 200 -9.31 0.32 14.14
N GLY A 201 -8.31 0.33 15.02
CA GLY A 201 -8.27 1.21 16.17
C GLY A 201 -7.16 2.26 16.08
N ASN A 202 -7.35 3.38 16.79
CA ASN A 202 -6.33 4.40 16.96
C ASN A 202 -5.24 3.92 17.94
N THR A 203 -4.22 3.23 17.45
CA THR A 203 -3.20 2.62 18.32
C THR A 203 -2.33 3.68 19.01
N ILE A 204 -2.21 3.59 20.34
CA ILE A 204 -1.40 4.51 21.13
C ILE A 204 0.08 4.45 20.73
N GLY A 205 0.75 5.60 20.73
CA GLY A 205 2.19 5.71 20.46
C GLY A 205 2.54 5.86 18.97
N MET A 206 1.56 5.96 18.08
CA MET A 206 1.79 6.09 16.63
C MET A 206 2.03 7.55 16.16
N GLY A 207 1.78 8.55 17.01
CA GLY A 207 2.06 9.96 16.69
C GLY A 207 1.07 10.63 15.72
N ALA A 208 0.01 9.95 15.27
CA ALA A 208 -0.95 10.46 14.29
C ALA A 208 -2.43 10.40 14.76
N ASN A 209 -2.69 10.50 16.08
CA ASN A 209 -4.02 10.28 16.67
C ASN A 209 -5.14 11.16 16.10
N GLU A 210 -4.86 12.45 15.91
CA GLU A 210 -5.83 13.40 15.33
C GLU A 210 -6.13 13.04 13.87
N LEU A 211 -5.10 12.64 13.14
CA LEU A 211 -5.23 12.26 11.75
C LEU A 211 -6.01 10.94 11.60
N PHE A 212 -5.78 9.97 12.48
CA PHE A 212 -6.59 8.76 12.54
C PHE A 212 -8.07 9.09 12.79
N SER A 213 -8.35 10.03 13.69
CA SER A 213 -9.74 10.44 13.98
C SER A 213 -10.46 10.98 12.74
N GLN A 214 -9.73 11.57 11.78
CA GLN A 214 -10.30 12.01 10.52
C GLN A 214 -10.75 10.86 9.61
N LEU A 215 -10.14 9.67 9.68
CA LEU A 215 -10.63 8.49 8.94
C LEU A 215 -12.03 8.11 9.42
N ALA A 216 -12.24 8.09 10.74
CA ALA A 216 -13.55 7.82 11.33
C ALA A 216 -14.58 8.92 10.98
N ASP A 217 -14.16 10.19 10.90
CA ASP A 217 -15.03 11.28 10.44
C ASP A 217 -15.41 11.14 8.97
N VAL A 218 -14.45 10.77 8.10
CA VAL A 218 -14.72 10.50 6.69
C VAL A 218 -15.69 9.33 6.54
N GLU A 219 -15.49 8.25 7.30
CA GLU A 219 -16.43 7.11 7.32
C GLU A 219 -17.85 7.55 7.72
N ALA A 220 -17.99 8.29 8.81
CA ALA A 220 -19.29 8.78 9.27
C ALA A 220 -19.98 9.69 8.25
N ASN A 221 -19.23 10.60 7.61
CA ASN A 221 -19.75 11.51 6.61
C ASN A 221 -20.17 10.80 5.32
N LEU A 222 -19.38 9.85 4.84
CA LEU A 222 -19.75 9.09 3.65
C LEU A 222 -20.94 8.13 3.89
N ARG A 223 -21.13 7.68 5.14
CA ARG A 223 -22.33 6.92 5.54
C ARG A 223 -23.56 7.80 5.50
N SER A 224 -23.48 9.04 6.01
CA SER A 224 -24.63 9.95 6.06
C SER A 224 -25.09 10.41 4.67
N THR A 225 -24.20 10.44 3.68
CA THR A 225 -24.55 10.75 2.28
C THR A 225 -25.10 9.57 1.49
N GLY A 226 -25.10 8.35 2.06
CA GLY A 226 -25.50 7.13 1.35
C GLY A 226 -24.51 6.66 0.28
N CYS A 227 -23.29 7.20 0.26
CA CYS A 227 -22.25 6.87 -0.72
C CYS A 227 -21.40 5.65 -0.34
N LEU A 228 -21.64 5.03 0.81
CA LEU A 228 -20.93 3.84 1.27
C LEU A 228 -21.81 2.59 1.20
N ASN A 229 -21.18 1.47 0.83
CA ASN A 229 -21.79 0.15 0.97
C ASN A 229 -22.25 -0.06 2.41
N SER A 230 -23.45 -0.62 2.55
CA SER A 230 -24.14 -0.81 3.82
C SER A 230 -23.51 -1.96 4.62
N ILE A 231 -22.36 -1.72 5.24
CA ILE A 231 -21.84 -2.59 6.29
C ILE A 231 -22.35 -2.12 7.66
N ARG A 232 -22.70 -3.06 8.52
CA ARG A 232 -23.44 -2.78 9.76
C ARG A 232 -22.64 -2.04 10.82
N ARG A 233 -21.31 -2.21 10.85
CA ARG A 233 -20.42 -1.68 11.89
C ARG A 233 -19.43 -0.69 11.30
N ASN A 234 -19.02 0.29 12.09
CA ASN A 234 -17.93 1.19 11.74
C ASN A 234 -16.61 0.42 11.73
N VAL A 235 -15.75 0.74 10.77
CA VAL A 235 -14.43 0.13 10.63
C VAL A 235 -13.38 0.89 11.45
N PHE A 236 -13.42 2.22 11.42
CA PHE A 236 -12.42 3.08 12.05
C PHE A 236 -12.91 3.57 13.42
N ASN A 237 -12.20 3.19 14.48
CA ASN A 237 -12.57 3.51 15.87
C ASN A 237 -11.66 4.60 16.43
N LYS A 238 -12.23 5.75 16.80
CA LYS A 238 -11.49 6.90 17.34
C LYS A 238 -10.84 6.61 18.70
N GLN A 239 -11.44 5.71 19.47
CA GLN A 239 -10.95 5.33 20.80
C GLN A 239 -9.52 4.79 20.69
N LEU A 240 -8.69 5.20 21.65
CA LEU A 240 -7.34 4.69 21.74
C LEU A 240 -7.36 3.19 21.99
N SER A 241 -6.61 2.48 21.15
CA SER A 241 -6.34 1.05 21.27
C SER A 241 -4.96 0.85 21.88
N TYR A 242 -4.86 -0.12 22.79
CA TYR A 242 -3.58 -0.58 23.35
C TYR A 242 -3.04 -1.82 22.63
N ASN A 243 -3.74 -2.30 21.60
CA ASN A 243 -3.29 -3.43 20.80
C ASN A 243 -2.16 -2.96 19.87
N GLN A 244 -0.92 -3.20 20.30
CA GLN A 244 0.26 -2.97 19.47
C GLN A 244 0.54 -4.21 18.63
N VAL A 245 0.86 -3.98 17.36
CA VAL A 245 1.24 -5.01 16.40
C VAL A 245 2.56 -4.57 15.78
N GLU A 246 3.54 -5.49 15.71
CA GLU A 246 4.77 -5.25 14.96
C GLU A 246 4.52 -5.51 13.48
N ASP A 247 4.99 -4.59 12.63
CA ASP A 247 4.80 -4.60 11.18
C ASP A 247 5.82 -3.59 10.57
N ASP A 248 5.83 -3.40 9.25
CA ASP A 248 6.73 -2.59 8.43
C ASP A 248 6.85 -1.12 8.87
N HIS A 249 5.92 -0.61 9.68
CA HIS A 249 6.01 0.73 10.24
C HIS A 249 7.07 0.85 11.34
N ILE A 250 7.43 -0.24 12.03
CA ILE A 250 8.31 -0.20 13.22
C ILE A 250 9.67 0.48 12.94
N PRO A 251 10.38 0.19 11.82
CA PRO A 251 11.64 0.87 11.51
C PRO A 251 11.50 2.38 11.27
N PHE A 252 10.34 2.84 10.79
CA PHE A 252 10.03 4.25 10.56
C PHE A 252 9.59 4.95 11.84
N LEU A 253 8.74 4.30 12.64
CA LEU A 253 8.27 4.79 13.94
C LEU A 253 9.45 5.05 14.89
N LYS A 254 10.43 4.13 14.94
CA LYS A 254 11.68 4.28 15.72
C LYS A 254 12.52 5.50 15.31
N ARG A 255 12.28 6.05 14.13
CA ARG A 255 12.94 7.24 13.58
C ARG A 255 12.06 8.49 13.61
N GLY A 256 10.94 8.44 14.33
CA GLY A 256 10.06 9.59 14.56
C GLY A 256 9.00 9.83 13.48
N VAL A 257 8.85 8.94 12.50
CA VAL A 257 7.81 9.07 11.48
C VAL A 257 6.43 8.79 12.10
N PRO A 258 5.45 9.70 11.98
CA PRO A 258 4.07 9.43 12.40
C PRO A 258 3.42 8.32 11.58
N ILE A 259 2.66 7.45 12.23
CA ILE A 259 2.08 6.23 11.63
C ILE A 259 0.55 6.24 11.70
N LEU A 260 -0.11 5.89 10.59
CA LEU A 260 -1.49 5.40 10.57
C LEU A 260 -1.45 3.90 10.27
N HIS A 261 -1.50 3.08 11.32
CA HIS A 261 -1.46 1.64 11.19
C HIS A 261 -2.87 1.09 10.95
N LEU A 262 -3.21 0.86 9.68
CA LEU A 262 -4.51 0.38 9.25
C LEU A 262 -4.50 -1.15 9.18
N ILE A 263 -4.45 -1.76 10.36
CA ILE A 263 -4.56 -3.20 10.58
C ILE A 263 -5.77 -3.50 11.46
N THR A 264 -6.49 -4.58 11.16
CA THR A 264 -7.64 -5.00 11.98
C THR A 264 -7.18 -5.76 13.22
N VAL A 265 -7.78 -5.49 14.38
CA VAL A 265 -7.63 -6.33 15.57
C VAL A 265 -9.02 -6.71 16.10
N PRO A 266 -9.36 -8.01 16.19
CA PRO A 266 -8.52 -9.19 15.91
C PRO A 266 -8.18 -9.35 14.42
N PHE A 267 -7.10 -10.10 14.14
CA PHE A 267 -6.71 -10.47 12.78
C PHE A 267 -7.79 -11.32 12.10
N PRO A 268 -7.85 -11.34 10.74
CA PRO A 268 -8.74 -12.23 10.02
C PRO A 268 -8.54 -13.68 10.47
N SER A 269 -9.62 -14.44 10.63
CA SER A 269 -9.53 -15.86 11.05
C SER A 269 -8.70 -16.75 10.10
N VAL A 270 -8.47 -16.27 8.88
CA VAL A 270 -7.68 -16.92 7.83
C VAL A 270 -6.19 -16.57 7.86
N TRP A 271 -5.76 -15.63 8.72
CA TRP A 271 -4.37 -15.18 8.82
C TRP A 271 -3.39 -16.35 8.98
N HIS A 272 -2.29 -16.32 8.20
CA HIS A 272 -1.29 -17.38 8.11
C HIS A 272 -1.84 -18.79 7.82
N ARG A 273 -2.89 -18.90 7.01
CA ARG A 273 -3.46 -20.17 6.56
C ARG A 273 -3.65 -20.16 5.05
N ALA A 274 -3.59 -21.33 4.41
CA ALA A 274 -3.94 -21.49 3.00
C ALA A 274 -5.39 -21.07 2.65
N SER A 275 -6.25 -20.93 3.67
CA SER A 275 -7.60 -20.37 3.52
C SER A 275 -7.61 -18.87 3.26
N ASP A 276 -6.50 -18.14 3.43
CA ASP A 276 -6.39 -16.75 3.00
C ASP A 276 -6.23 -16.66 1.48
N ASN A 277 -7.37 -16.77 0.81
CA ASN A 277 -7.52 -16.79 -0.64
C ASN A 277 -8.76 -15.97 -1.04
N ALA A 278 -9.11 -15.95 -2.32
CA ALA A 278 -10.22 -15.16 -2.84
C ALA A 278 -11.58 -15.41 -2.12
N ASN A 279 -11.81 -16.60 -1.56
CA ASN A 279 -13.06 -16.91 -0.85
C ASN A 279 -13.13 -16.27 0.55
N ALA A 280 -11.99 -15.86 1.12
CA ALA A 280 -11.95 -15.13 2.39
C ALA A 280 -12.34 -13.65 2.23
N LEU A 281 -12.37 -13.14 1.01
CA LEU A 281 -12.61 -11.74 0.72
C LEU A 281 -14.08 -11.37 0.84
N HIS A 282 -14.32 -10.21 1.46
CA HIS A 282 -15.63 -9.59 1.58
C HIS A 282 -15.64 -8.27 0.83
N TYR A 283 -15.97 -8.32 -0.46
CA TYR A 283 -15.96 -7.17 -1.37
C TYR A 283 -16.70 -5.92 -0.84
N PRO A 284 -17.90 -6.02 -0.22
CA PRO A 284 -18.55 -4.82 0.33
C PRO A 284 -17.72 -4.10 1.39
N THR A 285 -16.92 -4.84 2.17
CA THR A 285 -15.98 -4.26 3.15
C THR A 285 -14.77 -3.65 2.45
N ILE A 286 -14.21 -4.32 1.45
CA ILE A 286 -13.07 -3.79 0.66
C ILE A 286 -13.45 -2.45 0.02
N ASP A 287 -14.58 -2.42 -0.69
CA ASP A 287 -15.09 -1.20 -1.33
C ASP A 287 -15.32 -0.07 -0.31
N HIS A 288 -15.88 -0.42 0.85
CA HIS A 288 -16.14 0.53 1.93
C HIS A 288 -14.85 1.17 2.46
N MET A 289 -13.85 0.35 2.80
CA MET A 289 -12.56 0.84 3.31
C MET A 289 -11.82 1.65 2.25
N THR A 290 -11.78 1.17 1.01
CA THR A 290 -11.14 1.86 -0.11
C THR A 290 -11.76 3.24 -0.35
N ALA A 291 -13.10 3.36 -0.29
CA ALA A 291 -13.77 4.64 -0.42
C ALA A 291 -13.40 5.63 0.70
N VAL A 292 -13.37 5.17 1.96
CA VAL A 292 -12.97 6.00 3.10
C VAL A 292 -11.52 6.48 2.96
N ILE A 293 -10.59 5.57 2.68
CA ILE A 293 -9.17 5.90 2.54
C ILE A 293 -8.95 6.82 1.34
N ARG A 294 -9.61 6.58 0.20
CA ARG A 294 -9.52 7.43 -0.98
C ARG A 294 -9.98 8.86 -0.70
N VAL A 295 -11.11 9.03 -0.01
CA VAL A 295 -11.63 10.36 0.35
C VAL A 295 -10.73 11.04 1.38
N PHE A 296 -10.19 10.29 2.34
CA PHE A 296 -9.19 10.79 3.26
C PHE A 296 -7.95 11.31 2.51
N VAL A 297 -7.39 10.54 1.58
CA VAL A 297 -6.21 10.95 0.78
C VAL A 297 -6.54 12.18 -0.07
N ALA A 298 -7.69 12.21 -0.72
CA ALA A 298 -8.16 13.36 -1.49
C ALA A 298 -8.25 14.62 -0.61
N LYS A 299 -8.85 14.50 0.58
CA LYS A 299 -8.95 15.59 1.55
C LYS A 299 -7.57 16.05 2.02
N TYR A 300 -6.65 15.13 2.33
CA TYR A 300 -5.29 15.44 2.78
C TYR A 300 -4.51 16.23 1.73
N LEU A 301 -4.66 15.88 0.46
CA LEU A 301 -4.01 16.56 -0.66
C LEU A 301 -4.75 17.84 -1.08
N GLY A 302 -5.90 18.16 -0.49
CA GLY A 302 -6.72 19.30 -0.89
C GLY A 302 -7.26 19.17 -2.31
N ILE A 303 -7.66 17.96 -2.70
CA ILE A 303 -8.36 17.70 -3.96
C ILE A 303 -9.84 17.98 -3.72
N ALA A 304 -10.34 19.08 -4.29
CA ALA A 304 -11.76 19.39 -4.28
C ALA A 304 -12.49 18.62 -5.40
N PRO A 305 -13.73 18.15 -5.18
CA PRO A 305 -14.59 17.74 -6.28
C PRO A 305 -14.77 18.91 -7.26
N ALA A 306 -14.66 18.62 -8.55
CA ALA A 306 -14.97 19.58 -9.61
C ALA A 306 -16.47 19.85 -9.71
#